data_AF-A0A952S2W4-F1
#
_entry.id   AF-A0A952S2W4-F1
#
_cell.length_a   1.000
_cell.length_b   1.000
_cell.length_c   1.000
_cell.angle_alpha   90.00
_cell.angle_beta   90.00
_cell.angle_gamma   90.00
#
_symmetry.space_group_name_H-M   'P 1'
#
loop_
_entity.id
_entity.type
_entity.pdbx_description
1 polymer ?
#
loop_
_entity_poly.entity_id
_entity_poly.type
_entity_poly.pdbx_seq_one_letter_code
_entity_poly.pdbx_strand_id
1 'polypeptide(L)'
;MLEKIENLKAELAAARAAAQPLNEELEKTTGFLTQKIEDLRNQWLKDFADLIQQTDSANQSRNEAEQNLRTALIEYYETTGEKTYDKELSVRETTHFEYEMADAVRWALDNAPVLLTSVNKKLFEVMAEALNINFVSKIPNVSAVIAKKLTVKTDQSKEVTA
;
A
#
# COMPACT_ATOMS: atom_id res chain seq x y z
N MET A 1 16.10 50.76 44.93
CA MET A 1 15.57 50.36 43.60
C MET A 1 16.69 50.25 42.56
N LEU A 2 17.55 51.27 42.40
CA LEU A 2 18.71 51.24 41.50
C LEU A 2 19.72 50.12 41.84
N GLU A 3 20.05 49.93 43.12
CA GLU A 3 20.97 48.85 43.56
C GLU A 3 20.45 47.44 43.21
N LYS A 4 19.14 47.21 43.33
CA LYS A 4 18.50 45.95 42.92
C LYS A 4 18.63 45.71 41.41
N ILE A 5 18.53 46.76 40.60
CA ILE A 5 18.67 46.67 39.14
C ILE A 5 20.11 46.33 38.76
N GLU A 6 21.10 46.96 39.38
CA GLU A 6 22.52 46.66 39.14
C GLU A 6 22.88 45.23 39.57
N ASN A 7 22.36 44.75 40.71
CA ASN A 7 22.57 43.37 41.14
C ASN A 7 21.97 42.37 40.15
N LEU A 8 20.72 42.58 39.69
CA LEU A 8 20.09 41.72 38.69
C LEU A 8 20.84 41.71 37.35
N LYS A 9 21.41 42.86 36.96
CA LYS A 9 22.23 42.98 35.75
C LYS A 9 23.53 42.18 35.86
N ALA A 10 24.18 42.22 37.02
CA ALA A 10 25.38 41.43 37.30
C ALA A 10 25.07 39.93 37.32
N GLU A 11 23.97 39.52 37.96
CA GLU A 11 23.51 38.12 37.96
C GLU A 11 23.21 37.61 36.54
N LEU A 12 22.50 38.39 35.73
CA LEU A 12 22.22 38.04 34.34
C LEU A 12 23.51 37.93 33.50
N ALA A 13 24.45 38.85 33.69
CA ALA A 13 25.74 38.80 32.99
C ALA A 13 26.54 37.55 33.38
N ALA A 14 26.58 37.21 34.67
CA ALA A 14 27.24 36.01 35.16
C ALA A 14 26.57 34.72 34.65
N ALA A 15 25.23 34.67 34.66
CA ALA A 15 24.47 33.53 34.13
C ALA A 15 24.71 33.31 32.64
N ARG A 16 24.78 34.39 31.85
CA ARG A 16 25.13 34.32 30.41
C ARG A 16 26.55 33.84 30.19
N ALA A 17 27.51 34.39 30.95
CA ALA A 17 28.91 33.98 30.86
C ALA A 17 29.10 32.50 31.23
N ALA A 18 28.32 31.99 32.19
CA ALA A 18 28.34 30.56 32.55
C ALA A 18 27.65 29.65 31.52
N ALA A 19 26.57 30.13 30.89
CA ALA A 19 25.84 29.35 29.88
C ALA A 19 26.57 29.28 28.53
N GLN A 20 27.35 30.30 28.19
CA GLN A 20 28.06 30.37 26.90
C GLN A 20 28.98 29.17 26.61
N PRO A 21 29.91 28.76 27.49
CA PRO A 21 30.77 27.60 27.21
C PRO A 21 29.97 26.28 27.12
N LEU A 22 28.86 26.15 27.86
CA LEU A 22 27.99 24.97 27.77
C LEU A 22 27.29 24.89 26.42
N ASN A 23 26.83 26.03 25.88
CA ASN A 23 26.24 26.07 24.55
C ASN A 23 27.29 25.77 23.47
N GLU A 24 28.50 26.32 23.58
CA GLU A 24 29.60 26.04 22.65
C GLU A 24 29.98 24.54 22.66
N GLU A 25 30.03 23.91 23.84
CA GLU A 25 30.29 22.47 23.98
C GLU A 25 29.14 21.62 23.41
N LEU A 26 27.88 22.04 23.63
CA LEU A 26 26.71 21.38 23.08
C LEU A 26 26.69 21.43 21.55
N GLU A 27 26.95 22.61 20.96
CA GLU A 27 27.02 22.79 19.52
C GLU A 27 28.13 21.93 18.92
N LYS A 28 29.32 21.93 19.53
CA LYS A 28 30.45 21.10 19.10
C LYS A 28 30.11 19.61 19.15
N THR A 29 29.50 19.16 20.23
CA THR A 29 29.12 17.75 20.42
C THR A 29 28.05 17.34 19.41
N THR A 30 27.04 18.18 19.23
CA THR A 30 25.95 17.92 18.27
C THR A 30 26.48 17.87 16.84
N GLY A 31 27.37 18.79 16.47
CA GLY A 31 28.04 18.80 15.17
C GLY A 31 28.86 17.53 14.93
N PHE A 32 29.67 17.11 15.91
CA PHE A 32 30.44 15.87 15.82
C PHE A 32 29.56 14.63 15.67
N LEU A 33 28.51 14.51 16.48
CA LEU A 33 27.60 13.36 16.41
C LEU A 33 26.84 13.32 15.09
N THR A 34 26.41 14.48 14.59
CA THR A 34 25.72 14.59 13.30
C THR A 34 26.63 14.13 12.17
N GLN A 35 27.88 14.59 12.14
CA GLN A 35 28.87 14.14 11.15
C GLN A 35 29.11 12.64 11.27
N LYS A 36 29.25 12.11 12.49
CA LYS A 36 29.50 10.68 12.69
C LYS A 36 28.35 9.80 12.21
N ILE A 37 27.11 10.23 12.43
CA ILE A 37 25.92 9.56 11.93
C ILE A 37 25.93 9.54 10.40
N GLU A 38 26.24 10.67 9.78
CA GLU A 38 26.28 10.79 8.31
C GLU A 38 27.39 9.92 7.70
N ASP A 39 28.58 9.91 8.31
CA ASP A 39 29.68 9.05 7.88
C ASP A 39 29.31 7.56 7.97
N LEU A 40 28.67 7.14 9.07
CA LEU A 40 28.21 5.76 9.26
C LEU A 40 27.12 5.38 8.26
N ARG A 41 26.20 6.31 7.97
CA ARG A 41 25.16 6.10 6.97
C ARG A 41 25.75 5.93 5.58
N ASN A 42 26.70 6.77 5.20
CA ASN A 42 27.37 6.70 3.90
C ASN A 42 28.22 5.43 3.78
N GLN A 43 28.90 5.04 4.85
CA GLN A 43 29.64 3.78 4.88
C GLN A 43 28.69 2.58 4.72
N TRP A 44 27.57 2.56 5.44
CA TRP A 44 26.55 1.53 5.27
C TRP A 44 25.98 1.50 3.85
N LEU A 45 25.60 2.64 3.28
CA LEU A 45 25.09 2.70 1.91
C LEU A 45 26.10 2.16 0.90
N LYS A 46 27.39 2.45 1.11
CA LYS A 46 28.46 1.94 0.26
C LYS A 46 28.65 0.43 0.41
N ASP A 47 28.71 -0.07 1.65
CA ASP A 47 28.95 -1.49 1.94
C ASP A 47 27.79 -2.38 1.48
N PHE A 48 26.57 -1.83 1.45
CA PHE A 48 25.36 -2.55 1.08
C PHE A 48 24.79 -2.14 -0.30
N ALA A 49 25.49 -1.31 -1.07
CA ALA A 49 25.03 -0.82 -2.38
C ALA A 49 24.63 -1.96 -3.31
N ASP A 50 25.49 -2.97 -3.45
CA ASP A 50 25.25 -4.12 -4.32
C ASP A 50 24.04 -4.94 -3.86
N LEU A 51 23.85 -5.11 -2.55
CA LEU A 51 22.72 -5.86 -1.99
C LEU A 51 21.39 -5.10 -2.15
N ILE A 52 21.42 -3.77 -1.99
CA ILE A 52 20.28 -2.90 -2.28
C ILE A 52 19.91 -3.04 -3.76
N GLN A 53 20.88 -2.89 -4.66
CA GLN A 53 20.65 -3.02 -6.10
C GLN A 53 20.12 -4.41 -6.49
N GLN A 54 20.68 -5.48 -5.94
CA GLN A 54 20.20 -6.85 -6.18
C GLN A 54 18.76 -7.04 -5.68
N THR A 55 18.43 -6.49 -4.51
CA THR A 55 17.09 -6.57 -3.93
C THR A 55 16.08 -5.81 -4.78
N ASP A 56 16.44 -4.60 -5.23
CA ASP A 56 15.59 -3.78 -6.10
C ASP A 56 15.35 -4.47 -7.44
N SER A 57 16.41 -5.00 -8.06
CA SER A 57 16.33 -5.74 -9.32
C SER A 57 15.46 -6.99 -9.17
N ALA A 58 15.65 -7.77 -8.11
CA ALA A 58 14.85 -8.98 -7.85
C ALA A 58 13.36 -8.63 -7.60
N ASN A 59 13.09 -7.55 -6.87
CA ASN A 59 11.72 -7.08 -6.65
C ASN A 59 11.08 -6.61 -7.96
N GLN A 60 11.81 -5.90 -8.81
CA GLN A 60 11.34 -5.49 -10.12
C GLN A 60 11.00 -6.72 -10.99
N SER A 61 11.93 -7.66 -11.15
CA SER A 61 11.70 -8.88 -11.93
C SER A 61 10.54 -9.72 -11.38
N ARG A 62 10.40 -9.80 -10.04
CA ARG A 62 9.26 -10.48 -9.41
C ARG A 62 7.94 -9.79 -9.77
N ASN A 63 7.88 -8.47 -9.67
CA ASN A 63 6.65 -7.71 -9.95
C ASN A 63 6.26 -7.82 -11.43
N GLU A 64 7.24 -7.75 -12.33
CA GLU A 64 7.02 -7.93 -13.77
C GLU A 64 6.49 -9.35 -14.07
N ALA A 65 7.12 -10.39 -13.50
CA ALA A 65 6.68 -11.77 -13.68
C ALA A 65 5.27 -12.00 -13.11
N GLU A 66 4.97 -11.46 -11.94
CA GLU A 66 3.63 -11.55 -11.34
C GLU A 66 2.59 -10.85 -12.21
N GLN A 67 2.88 -9.63 -12.69
CA GLN A 67 1.97 -8.90 -13.55
C GLN A 67 1.69 -9.65 -14.85
N ASN A 68 2.73 -10.19 -15.50
CA ASN A 68 2.59 -10.99 -16.70
C ASN A 68 1.73 -12.24 -16.44
N LEU A 69 1.92 -12.91 -15.31
CA LEU A 69 1.11 -14.07 -14.92
C LEU A 69 -0.35 -13.68 -14.67
N ARG A 70 -0.62 -12.53 -14.04
CA ARG A 70 -1.97 -12.01 -13.83
C ARG A 70 -2.68 -11.74 -15.15
N THR A 71 -2.01 -11.08 -16.09
CA THR A 71 -2.54 -10.82 -17.43
C THR A 71 -2.86 -12.13 -18.14
N ALA A 72 -1.93 -13.09 -18.15
CA ALA A 72 -2.14 -14.38 -18.80
C ALA A 72 -3.31 -15.18 -18.20
N LEU A 73 -3.53 -15.11 -16.88
CA LEU A 73 -4.68 -15.75 -16.24
C LEU A 73 -6.01 -15.11 -16.63
N ILE A 74 -6.05 -13.80 -16.76
CA ILE A 74 -7.25 -13.07 -17.21
C ILE A 74 -7.54 -13.43 -18.67
N GLU A 75 -6.53 -13.40 -19.54
CA GLU A 75 -6.68 -13.81 -20.96
C GLU A 75 -7.14 -15.26 -21.10
N TYR A 76 -6.61 -16.16 -20.26
CA TYR A 76 -7.06 -17.55 -20.19
C TYR A 76 -8.54 -17.64 -19.81
N TYR A 77 -8.99 -16.91 -18.80
CA TYR A 77 -10.40 -16.86 -18.42
C TYR A 77 -11.27 -16.26 -19.52
N GLU A 78 -10.85 -15.18 -20.16
CA GLU A 78 -11.58 -14.54 -21.27
C GLU A 78 -11.73 -15.48 -22.48
N THR A 79 -10.74 -16.34 -22.72
CA THR A 79 -10.73 -17.29 -23.84
C THR A 79 -11.52 -18.56 -23.54
N THR A 80 -11.42 -19.09 -22.31
CA THR A 80 -11.94 -20.43 -21.95
C THR A 80 -13.21 -20.39 -21.12
N GLY A 81 -13.44 -19.30 -20.38
CA GLY A 81 -14.44 -19.21 -19.32
C GLY A 81 -14.08 -19.97 -18.04
N GLU A 82 -12.92 -20.64 -17.97
CA GLU A 82 -12.51 -21.41 -16.80
C GLU A 82 -11.92 -20.50 -15.72
N LYS A 83 -12.55 -20.49 -14.53
CA LYS A 83 -12.12 -19.63 -13.40
C LYS A 83 -10.92 -20.17 -12.65
N THR A 84 -10.53 -21.42 -12.86
CA THR A 84 -9.43 -22.08 -12.14
C THR A 84 -8.50 -22.72 -13.15
N TYR A 85 -7.26 -22.23 -13.21
CA TYR A 85 -6.23 -22.85 -14.04
C TYR A 85 -5.62 -24.05 -13.30
N ASP A 86 -5.27 -23.86 -12.02
CA ASP A 86 -4.86 -24.94 -11.12
C ASP A 86 -5.12 -24.59 -9.63
N LYS A 87 -4.57 -25.40 -8.72
CA LYS A 87 -4.73 -25.21 -7.25
C LYS A 87 -4.11 -23.91 -6.72
N GLU A 88 -3.21 -23.26 -7.46
CA GLU A 88 -2.45 -22.08 -7.07
C GLU A 88 -2.84 -20.83 -7.87
N LEU A 89 -3.47 -21.01 -9.03
CA LEU A 89 -3.81 -19.97 -9.98
C LEU A 89 -5.29 -20.03 -10.35
N SER A 90 -6.01 -18.96 -10.01
CA SER A 90 -7.43 -18.81 -10.35
C SER A 90 -7.78 -17.36 -10.69
N VAL A 91 -9.01 -17.14 -11.10
CA VAL A 91 -9.59 -15.84 -11.39
C VAL A 91 -10.81 -15.63 -10.52
N ARG A 92 -10.91 -14.44 -9.93
CA ARG A 92 -12.08 -13.98 -9.19
C ARG A 92 -12.82 -12.96 -10.03
N GLU A 93 -14.10 -13.23 -10.23
CA GLU A 93 -15.05 -12.29 -10.81
C GLU A 93 -15.85 -11.63 -9.69
N THR A 94 -15.89 -10.31 -9.70
CA THR A 94 -16.67 -9.48 -8.79
C THR A 94 -17.55 -8.55 -9.58
N THR A 95 -18.83 -8.49 -9.27
CA THR A 95 -19.76 -7.58 -9.96
C THR A 95 -19.73 -6.21 -9.30
N HIS A 96 -19.51 -5.16 -10.09
CA HIS A 96 -19.73 -3.79 -9.70
C HIS A 96 -21.09 -3.31 -10.22
N PHE A 97 -21.81 -2.52 -9.42
CA PHE A 97 -23.09 -1.95 -9.80
C PHE A 97 -22.94 -0.46 -10.06
N GLU A 98 -23.28 -0.04 -11.27
CA GLU A 98 -23.33 1.36 -11.66
C GLU A 98 -24.79 1.80 -11.82
N TYR A 99 -25.17 2.85 -11.09
CA TYR A 99 -26.52 3.41 -11.10
C TYR A 99 -26.53 4.82 -10.49
N GLU A 100 -27.52 5.62 -10.89
CA GLU A 100 -27.77 6.92 -10.30
C GLU A 100 -28.49 6.77 -8.94
N MET A 101 -27.99 7.45 -7.92
CA MET A 101 -28.56 7.37 -6.57
C MET A 101 -30.02 7.85 -6.55
N ALA A 102 -30.36 8.87 -7.33
CA ALA A 102 -31.72 9.40 -7.42
C ALA A 102 -32.72 8.35 -7.94
N ASP A 103 -32.32 7.58 -8.95
CA ASP A 103 -33.14 6.49 -9.48
C ASP A 103 -33.25 5.32 -8.51
N ALA A 104 -32.16 4.97 -7.82
CA ALA A 104 -32.18 3.97 -6.76
C ALA A 104 -33.14 4.34 -5.61
N VAL A 105 -33.14 5.61 -5.19
CA VAL A 105 -34.06 6.11 -4.16
C VAL A 105 -35.50 6.11 -4.65
N ARG A 106 -35.76 6.57 -5.88
CA ARG A 106 -37.10 6.55 -6.48
C ARG A 106 -37.65 5.13 -6.57
N TRP A 107 -36.83 4.19 -7.06
CA TRP A 107 -37.22 2.80 -7.11
C TRP A 107 -37.49 2.22 -5.71
N ALA A 108 -36.65 2.57 -4.73
CA ALA A 108 -36.83 2.11 -3.35
C ALA A 108 -38.11 2.68 -2.71
N LEU A 109 -38.51 3.91 -3.02
CA LEU A 109 -39.79 4.48 -2.57
C LEU A 109 -40.97 3.64 -3.05
N ASP A 110 -40.93 3.19 -4.31
CA ASP A 110 -42.04 2.48 -4.93
C ASP A 110 -42.06 0.98 -4.59
N ASN A 111 -40.89 0.36 -4.40
CA ASN A 111 -40.76 -1.11 -4.36
C ASN A 111 -40.21 -1.65 -3.04
N ALA A 112 -39.42 -0.88 -2.30
CA ALA A 112 -38.78 -1.33 -1.06
C ALA A 112 -38.55 -0.20 -0.06
N PRO A 113 -39.61 0.41 0.52
CA PRO A 113 -39.48 1.57 1.42
C PRO A 113 -38.58 1.32 2.63
N VAL A 114 -38.43 0.06 3.04
CA VAL A 114 -37.54 -0.37 4.13
C VAL A 114 -36.06 -0.09 3.84
N LEU A 115 -35.65 0.08 2.57
CA LEU A 115 -34.27 0.45 2.20
C LEU A 115 -33.95 1.91 2.55
N LEU A 116 -34.97 2.77 2.64
CA LEU A 116 -34.82 4.21 2.83
C LEU A 116 -34.64 4.61 4.29
N THR A 117 -35.06 3.76 5.23
CA THR A 117 -34.88 4.02 6.67
C THR A 117 -33.41 3.97 7.11
N SER A 118 -32.52 3.41 6.28
CA SER A 118 -31.07 3.34 6.56
C SER A 118 -30.15 3.61 5.37
N VAL A 119 -30.67 4.04 4.20
CA VAL A 119 -29.93 4.23 2.92
C VAL A 119 -28.80 3.21 2.77
N ASN A 120 -29.16 1.93 2.80
CA ASN A 120 -28.17 0.87 2.81
C ASN A 120 -27.80 0.49 1.37
N LYS A 121 -26.73 1.12 0.85
CA LYS A 121 -26.18 0.88 -0.50
C LYS A 121 -26.00 -0.61 -0.77
N LYS A 122 -25.41 -1.34 0.18
CA LYS A 122 -25.09 -2.76 0.03
C LYS A 122 -26.35 -3.61 -0.07
N LEU A 123 -27.39 -3.27 0.68
CA LEU A 123 -28.67 -3.98 0.63
C LEU A 123 -29.40 -3.70 -0.71
N PHE A 124 -29.31 -2.47 -1.22
CA PHE A 124 -29.80 -2.14 -2.56
C PHE A 124 -29.06 -2.94 -3.64
N GLU A 125 -27.73 -3.01 -3.62
CA GLU A 125 -26.95 -3.81 -4.58
C GLU A 125 -27.31 -5.30 -4.55
N VAL A 126 -27.54 -5.88 -3.36
CA VAL A 126 -28.04 -7.26 -3.23
C VAL A 126 -29.44 -7.43 -3.86
N MET A 127 -30.33 -6.46 -3.71
CA MET A 127 -31.64 -6.49 -4.35
C MET A 127 -31.55 -6.27 -5.86
N ALA A 128 -30.70 -5.36 -6.31
CA ALA A 128 -30.44 -5.11 -7.73
C ALA A 128 -29.88 -6.36 -8.42
N GLU A 129 -29.06 -7.13 -7.70
CA GLU A 129 -28.57 -8.42 -8.18
C GLU A 129 -29.71 -9.43 -8.37
N ALA A 130 -30.57 -9.58 -7.36
CA ALA A 130 -31.66 -10.56 -7.36
C ALA A 130 -32.83 -10.20 -8.29
N LEU A 131 -33.14 -8.90 -8.43
CA LEU A 131 -34.34 -8.41 -9.12
C LEU A 131 -34.07 -7.91 -10.54
N ASN A 132 -32.80 -7.86 -10.97
CA ASN A 132 -32.40 -7.35 -12.29
C ASN A 132 -33.04 -5.99 -12.62
N ILE A 133 -32.80 -5.01 -11.75
CA ILE A 133 -33.38 -3.67 -11.88
C ILE A 133 -32.85 -2.98 -13.15
N ASN A 134 -33.77 -2.55 -14.02
CA ASN A 134 -33.47 -2.11 -15.39
C ASN A 134 -32.50 -0.91 -15.52
N PHE A 135 -32.37 -0.06 -14.50
CA PHE A 135 -31.46 1.11 -14.52
C PHE A 135 -30.13 0.84 -13.80
N VAL A 136 -29.91 -0.38 -13.32
CA VAL A 136 -28.67 -0.77 -12.64
C VAL A 136 -27.82 -1.58 -13.61
N SER A 137 -26.68 -1.01 -14.00
CA SER A 137 -25.70 -1.68 -14.85
C SER A 137 -24.81 -2.59 -14.00
N LYS A 138 -24.71 -3.87 -14.39
CA LYS A 138 -23.82 -4.85 -13.77
C LYS A 138 -22.54 -4.96 -14.58
N ILE A 139 -21.43 -4.52 -14.01
CA ILE A 139 -20.11 -4.54 -14.67
C ILE A 139 -19.28 -5.64 -14.02
N PRO A 140 -18.96 -6.73 -14.74
CA PRO A 140 -18.05 -7.75 -14.22
C PRO A 140 -16.64 -7.17 -14.14
N ASN A 141 -16.02 -7.28 -12.96
CA ASN A 141 -14.63 -6.95 -12.72
C ASN A 141 -13.87 -8.25 -12.44
N VAL A 142 -12.95 -8.58 -13.34
CA VAL A 142 -12.18 -9.82 -13.33
C VAL A 142 -10.79 -9.54 -12.78
N SER A 143 -10.37 -10.34 -11.80
CA SER A 143 -9.06 -10.20 -11.16
C SER A 143 -8.38 -11.55 -10.97
N ALA A 144 -7.09 -11.63 -11.29
CA ALA A 144 -6.30 -12.84 -11.06
C ALA A 144 -6.00 -13.05 -9.56
N VAL A 145 -6.03 -14.30 -9.14
CA VAL A 145 -5.72 -14.75 -7.78
C VAL A 145 -4.55 -15.74 -7.87
N ILE A 146 -3.42 -15.33 -7.29
CA ILE A 146 -2.16 -16.09 -7.28
C ILE A 146 -1.85 -16.47 -5.83
N ALA A 147 -1.61 -17.76 -5.57
CA ALA A 147 -1.24 -18.25 -4.26
C ALA A 147 0.11 -17.69 -3.80
N LYS A 148 0.27 -17.51 -2.48
CA LYS A 148 1.52 -16.99 -1.87
C LYS A 148 2.74 -17.86 -2.14
N LYS A 149 2.54 -19.16 -2.36
CA LYS A 149 3.59 -20.11 -2.72
C LYS A 149 3.18 -20.79 -4.02
N LEU A 150 4.07 -20.77 -4.98
CA LEU A 150 3.92 -21.46 -6.25
C LEU A 150 4.83 -22.69 -6.26
N THR A 151 4.30 -23.82 -6.74
CA THR A 151 5.06 -25.04 -6.95
C THR A 151 5.32 -25.23 -8.43
N VAL A 152 6.59 -25.16 -8.84
CA VAL A 152 6.97 -25.46 -10.22
C VAL A 152 6.88 -26.97 -10.40
N LYS A 153 5.90 -27.43 -11.20
CA LYS A 153 5.91 -28.80 -11.70
C LYS A 153 7.06 -28.92 -12.70
N THR A 154 8.21 -29.41 -12.26
CA THR A 154 9.30 -29.75 -13.17
C THR A 154 8.89 -31.02 -13.90
N ASP A 155 8.57 -30.90 -15.18
CA ASP A 155 8.21 -32.05 -16.02
C ASP A 155 9.43 -32.96 -16.16
N GLN A 156 9.37 -34.15 -15.55
CA GLN A 156 10.42 -35.18 -15.63
C GLN A 156 10.36 -35.94 -16.96
N SER A 157 10.46 -35.23 -18.08
CA SER A 157 10.41 -35.85 -19.41
C SER A 157 11.62 -35.48 -20.27
N LYS A 158 12.84 -35.67 -19.71
CA LYS A 158 14.10 -35.85 -20.46
C LYS A 158 15.11 -36.73 -19.71
N GLU A 159 14.75 -37.96 -19.34
CA GLU A 159 15.75 -39.04 -19.30
C GLU A 159 15.80 -39.65 -20.71
N VAL A 160 16.61 -39.04 -21.58
CA VAL A 160 17.08 -39.71 -22.78
C VAL A 160 18.22 -40.62 -22.32
N THR A 161 17.91 -41.90 -22.25
CA THR A 161 18.87 -42.99 -22.09
C THR A 161 19.88 -42.91 -23.24
N ALA A 162 21.16 -42.82 -22.92
CA ALA A 162 22.27 -43.12 -23.82
C ALA A 162 23.14 -44.20 -23.17
#